data_AF-A0A1H4TYI0-F1
#
_entry.id   AF-A0A1H4TYI0-F1
#
_cell.length_a   1.000
_cell.length_b   1.000
_cell.length_c   1.000
_cell.angle_alpha   90.00
_cell.angle_beta   90.00
_cell.angle_gamma   90.00
#
_symmetry.space_group_name_H-M   'P 1'
#
loop_
_entity.id
_entity.type
_entity.pdbx_description
1 polymer ?
#
loop_
_entity_poly.entity_id
_entity_poly.type
_entity_poly.pdbx_seq_one_letter_code
_entity_poly.pdbx_strand_id
1 'polypeptide(L)'
;MTQAAAPRAIDFTDLHARQQEFRASLFDAGLLIPSGVDGVYGHGAAFADLTAAVEALVGATVRDVHGGAATVLTFPPVMPREYLDRTDYIASFPQLAAAVSTYTGGDAEHRLLLAGRNAGHDWGGHFHASDVALVPSACHSVYPVLSGQLPRDGAWIDVSGHCFRREPSADPARMQSFRMREIVRVGSDRAAVAHRDTWVARAADLLSDLGLPVRRTPATDPFFGRAGRMLAANQSAENLKTELLVPMYGEDAPGVAVASSNYHRDHFGMHFDITTVDGAPAHSACLGFGIERIALALLATHGLDRAAWPGSVNAQL
;
A
#
# COMPACT_ATOMS: atom_id res chain seq x y z
N MET A 1 -21.85 37.40 -4.54
CA MET A 1 -22.21 36.01 -4.86
C MET A 1 -21.18 35.47 -5.84
N THR A 2 -20.13 34.85 -5.33
CA THR A 2 -19.13 34.17 -6.15
C THR A 2 -19.78 32.88 -6.67
N GLN A 3 -20.01 32.84 -7.97
CA GLN A 3 -20.54 31.69 -8.68
C GLN A 3 -19.52 30.56 -8.50
N ALA A 4 -19.87 29.52 -7.74
CA ALA A 4 -19.04 28.33 -7.63
C ALA A 4 -18.86 27.76 -9.05
N ALA A 5 -17.62 27.74 -9.53
CA ALA A 5 -17.29 27.18 -10.83
C ALA A 5 -17.78 25.73 -10.88
N ALA A 6 -18.49 25.37 -11.95
CA ALA A 6 -18.91 24.00 -12.17
C ALA A 6 -17.66 23.09 -12.18
N PRO A 7 -17.73 21.88 -11.59
CA PRO A 7 -16.60 20.96 -11.59
C PRO A 7 -16.21 20.66 -13.04
N ARG A 8 -14.99 21.04 -13.40
CA ARG A 8 -14.43 20.79 -14.73
C ARG A 8 -14.28 19.28 -14.88
N ALA A 9 -14.85 18.71 -15.95
CA ALA A 9 -14.71 17.28 -16.23
C ALA A 9 -13.22 16.93 -16.38
N ILE A 10 -12.78 15.85 -15.75
CA ILE A 10 -11.40 15.38 -15.83
C ILE A 10 -11.13 14.93 -17.26
N ASP A 11 -10.13 15.53 -17.91
CA ASP A 11 -9.60 15.02 -19.17
C ASP A 11 -8.59 13.91 -18.88
N PHE A 12 -9.02 12.67 -19.07
CA PHE A 12 -8.18 11.50 -18.84
C PHE A 12 -7.02 11.39 -19.83
N THR A 13 -7.10 12.03 -21.01
CA THR A 13 -6.01 12.03 -21.99
C THR A 13 -4.86 12.90 -21.49
N ASP A 14 -5.20 14.10 -21.02
CA ASP A 14 -4.26 15.05 -20.43
C ASP A 14 -3.61 14.47 -19.15
N LEU A 15 -4.41 13.85 -18.27
CA LEU A 15 -3.88 13.17 -17.09
C LEU A 15 -2.85 12.09 -17.44
N HIS A 16 -3.13 11.28 -18.47
CA HIS A 16 -2.21 10.23 -18.90
C HIS A 16 -0.89 10.80 -19.45
N ALA A 17 -0.95 11.90 -20.21
CA ALA A 17 0.24 12.58 -20.69
C ALA A 17 1.09 13.09 -19.53
N ARG A 18 0.49 13.77 -18.54
CA ARG A 18 1.19 14.27 -17.35
C ARG A 18 1.84 13.14 -16.52
N GLN A 19 1.17 12.00 -16.40
CA GLN A 19 1.72 10.79 -15.76
C GLN A 19 2.96 10.28 -16.50
N GLN A 20 2.88 10.18 -17.82
CA GLN A 20 4.01 9.73 -18.67
C GLN A 20 5.18 10.71 -18.62
N GLU A 21 4.92 12.01 -18.67
CA GLU A 21 5.93 13.07 -18.55
C GLU A 21 6.64 13.02 -17.20
N PHE A 22 5.88 12.88 -16.10
CA PHE A 22 6.48 12.74 -14.77
C PHE A 22 7.35 11.49 -14.69
N ARG A 23 6.86 10.34 -15.20
CA ARG A 23 7.66 9.11 -15.26
C ARG A 23 8.94 9.28 -16.07
N ALA A 24 8.87 9.91 -17.24
CA ALA A 24 10.03 10.17 -18.08
C ALA A 24 11.06 11.03 -17.34
N SER A 25 10.61 12.10 -16.65
CA SER A 25 11.50 12.96 -15.86
C SER A 25 12.23 12.20 -14.73
N LEU A 26 11.56 11.22 -14.10
CA LEU A 26 12.17 10.37 -13.07
C LEU A 26 13.22 9.42 -13.63
N PHE A 27 13.02 8.93 -14.86
CA PHE A 27 14.01 8.11 -15.57
C PHE A 27 15.21 8.96 -16.01
N ASP A 28 14.97 10.12 -16.59
CA ASP A 28 16.03 11.03 -17.06
C ASP A 28 16.92 11.52 -15.89
N ALA A 29 16.31 11.73 -14.72
CA ALA A 29 17.04 12.08 -13.48
C ALA A 29 17.73 10.87 -12.80
N GLY A 30 17.55 9.65 -13.32
CA GLY A 30 18.08 8.43 -12.71
C GLY A 30 17.49 8.09 -11.34
N LEU A 31 16.33 8.66 -11.00
CA LEU A 31 15.61 8.38 -9.75
C LEU A 31 14.93 7.02 -9.82
N LEU A 32 14.27 6.73 -10.95
CA LEU A 32 13.76 5.41 -11.28
C LEU A 32 14.53 4.83 -12.46
N ILE A 33 14.63 3.51 -12.53
CA ILE A 33 15.29 2.77 -13.60
C ILE A 33 14.26 1.89 -14.31
N PRO A 34 14.08 2.00 -15.64
CA PRO A 34 13.10 1.20 -16.36
C PRO A 34 13.50 -0.27 -16.38
N SER A 35 12.55 -1.17 -16.06
CA SER A 35 12.74 -2.62 -16.13
C SER A 35 12.23 -3.25 -17.45
N GLY A 36 11.50 -2.46 -18.25
CA GLY A 36 10.71 -2.95 -19.39
C GLY A 36 9.30 -3.42 -19.03
N VAL A 37 8.92 -3.41 -17.75
CA VAL A 37 7.56 -3.72 -17.28
C VAL A 37 6.98 -2.51 -16.53
N ASP A 38 5.81 -2.06 -16.97
CA ASP A 38 5.10 -0.93 -16.35
C ASP A 38 4.80 -1.18 -14.86
N GLY A 39 5.07 -0.19 -14.03
CA GLY A 39 4.91 -0.28 -12.58
C GLY A 39 5.99 -1.11 -11.86
N VAL A 40 7.01 -1.61 -12.57
CA VAL A 40 8.16 -2.29 -11.96
C VAL A 40 9.43 -1.49 -12.29
N TYR A 41 10.04 -0.88 -11.28
CA TYR A 41 11.17 0.02 -11.46
C TYR A 41 12.34 -0.39 -10.58
N GLY A 42 13.56 -0.23 -11.08
CA GLY A 42 14.72 -0.13 -10.21
C GLY A 42 14.76 1.25 -9.55
N HIS A 43 15.38 1.37 -8.38
CA HIS A 43 15.52 2.64 -7.67
C HIS A 43 16.97 3.11 -7.77
N GLY A 44 17.19 4.31 -8.28
CA GLY A 44 18.49 4.97 -8.20
C GLY A 44 18.80 5.39 -6.76
N ALA A 45 20.08 5.66 -6.48
CA ALA A 45 20.54 5.95 -5.11
C ALA A 45 19.74 7.08 -4.44
N ALA A 46 19.55 8.21 -5.13
CA ALA A 46 18.82 9.35 -4.57
C ALA A 46 17.34 9.03 -4.23
N PHE A 47 16.66 8.22 -5.04
CA PHE A 47 15.29 7.79 -4.75
C PHE A 47 15.26 6.75 -3.62
N ALA A 48 16.22 5.82 -3.60
CA ALA A 48 16.38 4.86 -2.52
C ALA A 48 16.61 5.57 -1.17
N ASP A 49 17.50 6.56 -1.13
CA ASP A 49 17.77 7.38 0.05
C ASP A 49 16.54 8.17 0.51
N LEU A 50 15.81 8.79 -0.43
CA LEU A 50 14.57 9.50 -0.12
C LEU A 50 13.51 8.58 0.48
N THR A 51 13.29 7.40 -0.11
CA THR A 51 12.31 6.45 0.42
C THR A 51 12.72 5.90 1.79
N ALA A 52 14.02 5.68 2.03
CA ALA A 52 14.53 5.27 3.34
C ALA A 52 14.32 6.37 4.40
N ALA A 53 14.55 7.64 4.04
CA ALA A 53 14.29 8.79 4.91
C ALA A 53 12.81 8.91 5.27
N VAL A 54 11.91 8.77 4.29
CA VAL A 54 10.45 8.75 4.53
C VAL A 54 10.06 7.62 5.49
N GLU A 55 10.55 6.40 5.25
CA GLU A 55 10.26 5.26 6.11
C GLU A 55 10.79 5.44 7.54
N ALA A 56 11.97 6.05 7.70
CA ALA A 56 12.56 6.38 8.99
C ALA A 56 11.74 7.43 9.75
N LEU A 57 11.29 8.48 9.07
CA LEU A 57 10.44 9.54 9.63
C LEU A 57 9.11 8.98 10.12
N VAL A 58 8.42 8.17 9.30
CA VAL A 58 7.16 7.52 9.69
C VAL A 58 7.39 6.64 10.92
N GLY A 59 8.47 5.85 10.93
CA GLY A 59 8.82 5.00 12.07
C GLY A 59 9.12 5.78 13.34
N ALA A 60 9.84 6.90 13.25
CA ALA A 60 10.10 7.78 14.39
C ALA A 60 8.80 8.35 14.94
N THR A 61 7.92 8.86 14.07
CA THR A 61 6.61 9.39 14.44
C THR A 61 5.76 8.35 15.19
N VAL A 62 5.73 7.11 14.69
CA VAL A 62 5.01 6.01 15.35
C VAL A 62 5.58 5.72 16.73
N ARG A 63 6.91 5.65 16.88
CA ARG A 63 7.55 5.42 18.17
C ARG A 63 7.24 6.54 19.16
N ASP A 64 7.30 7.79 18.73
CA ASP A 64 7.07 8.95 19.59
C ASP A 64 5.61 9.01 20.07
N VAL A 65 4.65 8.79 19.16
CA VAL A 65 3.22 8.79 19.50
C VAL A 65 2.84 7.71 20.50
N HIS A 66 3.46 6.53 20.42
CA HIS A 66 3.14 5.38 21.28
C HIS A 66 4.13 5.17 22.43
N GLY A 67 5.12 6.05 22.61
CA GLY A 67 6.16 5.91 23.64
C GLY A 67 6.94 4.59 23.55
N GLY A 68 7.09 4.04 22.34
CA GLY A 68 7.73 2.74 22.10
C GLY A 68 6.89 1.51 22.48
N ALA A 69 5.60 1.65 22.81
CA ALA A 69 4.73 0.54 23.18
C ALA A 69 4.27 -0.34 22.00
N ALA A 70 4.40 0.14 20.76
CA ALA A 70 4.04 -0.62 19.58
C ALA A 70 5.08 -1.71 19.28
N THR A 71 4.63 -2.94 19.04
CA THR A 71 5.50 -4.03 18.59
C THR A 71 5.91 -3.76 17.14
N VAL A 72 7.22 -3.63 16.90
CA VAL A 72 7.76 -3.42 15.55
C VAL A 72 7.98 -4.78 14.87
N LEU A 73 7.37 -4.99 13.71
CA LEU A 73 7.49 -6.21 12.92
C LEU A 73 7.89 -5.90 11.48
N THR A 74 8.62 -6.83 10.87
CA THR A 74 8.89 -6.82 9.43
C THR A 74 8.67 -8.23 8.89
N PHE A 75 7.98 -8.34 7.77
CA PHE A 75 7.68 -9.61 7.13
C PHE A 75 8.34 -9.69 5.74
N PRO A 76 8.64 -10.91 5.25
CA PRO A 76 9.11 -11.09 3.87
C PRO A 76 8.05 -10.62 2.85
N PRO A 77 8.45 -10.35 1.59
CA PRO A 77 7.54 -9.92 0.51
C PRO A 77 6.58 -11.01 0.03
N VAL A 78 6.64 -12.20 0.64
CA VAL A 78 5.78 -13.35 0.36
C VAL A 78 5.08 -13.80 1.64
N MET A 79 3.88 -14.34 1.49
CA MET A 79 3.10 -14.93 2.58
C MET A 79 2.54 -16.29 2.16
N PRO A 80 2.21 -17.18 3.13
CA PRO A 80 1.46 -18.39 2.83
C PRO A 80 0.18 -18.07 2.04
N ARG A 81 -0.07 -18.82 0.97
CA ARG A 81 -1.24 -18.66 0.11
C ARG A 81 -2.54 -18.89 0.89
N GLU A 82 -2.50 -19.76 1.90
CA GLU A 82 -3.60 -19.96 2.84
C GLU A 82 -3.96 -18.67 3.59
N TYR A 83 -2.97 -17.89 4.05
CA TYR A 83 -3.24 -16.63 4.76
C TYR A 83 -3.86 -15.60 3.82
N LEU A 84 -3.43 -15.58 2.55
CA LEU A 84 -4.03 -14.72 1.54
C LEU A 84 -5.50 -15.07 1.31
N ASP A 85 -5.83 -16.36 1.24
CA ASP A 85 -7.20 -16.83 1.11
C ASP A 85 -8.04 -16.48 2.34
N ARG A 86 -7.52 -16.76 3.55
CA ARG A 86 -8.18 -16.44 4.83
C ARG A 86 -8.44 -14.95 5.04
N THR A 87 -7.67 -14.05 4.41
CA THR A 87 -7.96 -12.60 4.45
C THR A 87 -9.16 -12.18 3.59
N ASP A 88 -9.78 -13.12 2.85
CA ASP A 88 -10.76 -12.87 1.78
C ASP A 88 -10.21 -12.04 0.61
N TYR A 89 -8.88 -11.95 0.48
CA TYR A 89 -8.27 -11.15 -0.58
C TYR A 89 -8.56 -11.72 -1.97
N ILE A 90 -8.61 -13.05 -2.12
CA ILE A 90 -8.96 -13.70 -3.38
C ILE A 90 -10.44 -13.47 -3.74
N ALA A 91 -11.33 -13.43 -2.74
CA ALA A 91 -12.73 -13.10 -2.97
C ALA A 91 -12.93 -11.61 -3.34
N SER A 92 -12.11 -10.73 -2.77
CA SER A 92 -12.27 -9.27 -2.86
C SER A 92 -11.50 -8.63 -4.01
N PHE A 93 -10.26 -9.07 -4.27
CA PHE A 93 -9.30 -8.44 -5.17
C PHE A 93 -8.49 -9.46 -6.03
N PRO A 94 -9.13 -10.48 -6.63
CA PRO A 94 -8.41 -11.52 -7.40
C PRO A 94 -7.62 -10.94 -8.58
N GLN A 95 -8.05 -9.83 -9.15
CA GLN A 95 -7.37 -9.10 -10.24
C GLN A 95 -6.05 -8.46 -9.81
N LEU A 96 -5.85 -8.22 -8.52
CA LEU A 96 -4.65 -7.59 -7.96
C LEU A 96 -3.67 -8.60 -7.36
N ALA A 97 -4.14 -9.81 -7.04
CA ALA A 97 -3.36 -10.86 -6.41
C ALA A 97 -2.30 -11.46 -7.36
N ALA A 98 -1.23 -11.98 -6.77
CA ALA A 98 -0.21 -12.76 -7.47
C ALA A 98 0.24 -13.95 -6.63
N ALA A 99 0.01 -15.15 -7.13
CA ALA A 99 0.58 -16.38 -6.59
C ALA A 99 1.96 -16.64 -7.21
N VAL A 100 2.88 -17.20 -6.44
CA VAL A 100 4.21 -17.56 -6.95
C VAL A 100 4.13 -18.93 -7.59
N SER A 101 4.65 -19.07 -8.81
CA SER A 101 4.81 -20.37 -9.46
C SER A 101 6.28 -20.81 -9.43
N THR A 102 6.52 -22.09 -9.19
CA THR A 102 7.86 -22.69 -9.06
C THR A 102 8.01 -23.90 -9.95
N TYR A 103 9.23 -24.15 -10.42
CA TYR A 103 9.57 -25.38 -11.14
C TYR A 103 9.73 -26.54 -10.16
N THR A 104 8.99 -27.63 -10.36
CA THR A 104 9.02 -28.83 -9.49
C THR A 104 9.38 -30.11 -10.24
N GLY A 105 9.73 -30.00 -11.52
CA GLY A 105 10.11 -31.15 -12.36
C GLY A 105 11.53 -31.67 -12.08
N GLY A 106 11.82 -32.88 -12.54
CA GLY A 106 13.16 -33.50 -12.48
C GLY A 106 13.96 -33.27 -13.77
N ASP A 107 15.01 -34.07 -13.96
CA ASP A 107 15.90 -33.96 -15.12
C ASP A 107 15.19 -34.20 -16.46
N ALA A 108 14.19 -35.09 -16.48
CA ALA A 108 13.43 -35.41 -17.69
C ALA A 108 12.57 -34.22 -18.14
N GLU A 109 11.82 -33.62 -17.21
CA GLU A 109 11.01 -32.44 -17.44
C GLU A 109 11.88 -31.23 -17.79
N HIS A 110 13.07 -31.13 -17.21
CA HIS A 110 14.00 -30.03 -17.50
C HIS A 110 14.51 -30.11 -18.94
N ARG A 111 14.83 -31.32 -19.43
CA ARG A 111 15.19 -31.52 -20.85
C ARG A 111 14.05 -31.11 -21.79
N LEU A 112 12.80 -31.42 -21.44
CA LEU A 112 11.63 -31.01 -22.22
C LEU A 112 11.45 -29.49 -22.20
N LEU A 113 11.60 -28.85 -21.04
CA LEU A 113 11.56 -27.39 -20.89
C LEU A 113 12.60 -26.73 -21.81
N LEU A 114 13.85 -27.18 -21.77
CA LEU A 114 14.92 -26.63 -22.59
C LEU A 114 14.67 -26.84 -24.09
N ALA A 115 14.18 -28.01 -24.48
CA ALA A 115 13.83 -28.29 -25.87
C ALA A 115 12.70 -27.37 -26.36
N GLY A 116 11.64 -27.19 -25.57
CA GLY A 116 10.54 -26.27 -25.87
C GLY A 116 11.00 -24.82 -25.97
N ARG A 117 11.81 -24.35 -25.01
CA ARG A 117 12.40 -23.00 -25.02
C ARG A 117 13.25 -22.76 -26.27
N ASN A 118 14.08 -23.72 -26.66
CA ASN A 118 14.92 -23.62 -27.86
C ASN A 118 14.07 -23.61 -29.15
N ALA A 119 12.88 -24.21 -29.13
CA ALA A 119 11.90 -24.15 -30.21
C ALA A 119 11.02 -22.88 -30.16
N GLY A 120 11.22 -21.98 -29.20
CA GLY A 120 10.46 -20.74 -29.05
C GLY A 120 9.11 -20.89 -28.33
N HIS A 121 8.85 -22.02 -27.68
CA HIS A 121 7.65 -22.20 -26.85
C HIS A 121 7.78 -21.46 -25.51
N ASP A 122 6.66 -21.01 -24.96
CA ASP A 122 6.60 -20.45 -23.61
C ASP A 122 7.01 -21.49 -22.56
N TRP A 123 7.88 -21.07 -21.64
CA TRP A 123 8.40 -21.94 -20.59
C TRP A 123 7.50 -21.96 -19.35
N GLY A 124 6.55 -21.02 -19.24
CA GLY A 124 5.71 -20.84 -18.05
C GLY A 124 4.85 -22.06 -17.71
N GLY A 125 4.44 -22.84 -18.72
CA GLY A 125 3.68 -24.08 -18.52
C GLY A 125 4.41 -25.19 -17.73
N HIS A 126 5.74 -25.06 -17.54
CA HIS A 126 6.53 -25.98 -16.72
C HIS A 126 6.59 -25.57 -15.23
N PHE A 127 6.01 -24.43 -14.86
CA PHE A 127 5.97 -23.93 -13.49
C PHE A 127 4.58 -24.16 -12.91
N HIS A 128 4.53 -24.53 -11.64
CA HIS A 128 3.29 -24.84 -10.94
C HIS A 128 3.11 -23.91 -9.75
N ALA A 129 1.86 -23.62 -9.38
CA ALA A 129 1.56 -22.79 -8.22
C ALA A 129 2.22 -23.36 -6.95
N SER A 130 2.89 -22.48 -6.21
CA SER A 130 3.51 -22.81 -4.92
C SER A 130 2.58 -22.50 -3.74
N ASP A 131 3.06 -22.78 -2.53
CA ASP A 131 2.35 -22.50 -1.29
C ASP A 131 2.45 -21.03 -0.84
N VAL A 132 3.11 -20.16 -1.62
CA VAL A 132 3.27 -18.74 -1.30
C VAL A 132 2.70 -17.82 -2.37
N ALA A 133 2.30 -16.63 -1.92
CA ALA A 133 1.83 -15.53 -2.75
C ALA A 133 2.54 -14.23 -2.36
N LEU A 134 2.56 -13.26 -3.27
CA LEU A 134 3.09 -11.93 -2.95
C LEU A 134 2.14 -11.21 -2.00
N VAL A 135 2.69 -10.47 -1.04
CA VAL A 135 1.92 -9.78 0.01
C VAL A 135 1.19 -8.56 -0.58
N PRO A 136 -0.15 -8.44 -0.50
CA PRO A 136 -0.86 -7.28 -1.06
C PRO A 136 -0.97 -6.09 -0.09
N SER A 137 -0.85 -6.36 1.22
CA SER A 137 -0.77 -5.37 2.29
C SER A 137 0.10 -5.87 3.43
N ALA A 138 0.93 -4.99 4.00
CA ALA A 138 1.88 -5.35 5.05
C ALA A 138 1.17 -5.87 6.31
N CYS A 139 -0.02 -5.35 6.63
CA CYS A 139 -0.79 -5.81 7.79
C CYS A 139 -1.34 -7.24 7.66
N HIS A 140 -1.45 -7.83 6.47
CA HIS A 140 -2.03 -9.16 6.30
C HIS A 140 -1.28 -10.24 7.07
N SER A 141 0.05 -10.12 7.16
CA SER A 141 0.90 -11.06 7.91
C SER A 141 0.85 -10.84 9.43
N VAL A 142 0.23 -9.77 9.92
CA VAL A 142 0.10 -9.48 11.35
C VAL A 142 -0.99 -10.35 12.00
N TYR A 143 -2.15 -10.47 11.36
CA TYR A 143 -3.31 -11.13 11.97
C TYR A 143 -3.08 -12.60 12.37
N PRO A 144 -2.40 -13.45 11.56
CA PRO A 144 -2.08 -14.81 11.97
C PRO A 144 -1.20 -14.90 13.23
N VAL A 145 -0.35 -13.89 13.47
CA VAL A 145 0.55 -13.86 14.65
C VAL A 145 -0.22 -13.52 15.93
N LEU A 146 -1.40 -12.91 15.79
CA LEU A 146 -2.25 -12.48 16.90
C LEU A 146 -3.35 -13.48 17.25
N SER A 147 -3.41 -14.64 16.58
CA SER A 147 -4.43 -15.67 16.84
C SER A 147 -4.50 -16.08 18.32
N GLY A 148 -5.72 -16.26 18.82
CA GLY A 148 -6.00 -16.52 20.23
C GLY A 148 -6.50 -15.29 20.98
N GLN A 149 -6.44 -15.35 22.32
CA GLN A 149 -6.90 -14.25 23.17
C GLN A 149 -5.84 -13.16 23.29
N LEU A 150 -6.21 -11.93 22.96
CA LEU A 150 -5.37 -10.75 23.12
C LEU A 150 -5.18 -10.35 24.59
N PRO A 151 -4.09 -9.64 24.92
CA PRO A 151 -3.97 -8.90 26.17
C PRO A 151 -5.14 -7.93 26.38
N ARG A 152 -5.38 -7.51 27.64
CA ARG A 152 -6.48 -6.60 28.02
C ARG A 152 -6.51 -5.31 27.18
N ASP A 153 -5.34 -4.75 26.89
CA ASP A 153 -5.22 -3.52 26.12
C ASP A 153 -5.10 -3.77 24.62
N GLY A 154 -5.32 -5.00 24.14
CA GLY A 154 -5.16 -5.40 22.76
C GLY A 154 -3.70 -5.35 22.28
N ALA A 155 -3.50 -5.15 20.98
CA ALA A 155 -2.19 -5.04 20.34
C ALA A 155 -2.06 -3.74 19.51
N TRP A 156 -0.84 -3.20 19.49
CA TRP A 156 -0.39 -2.15 18.56
C TRP A 156 0.83 -2.67 17.81
N ILE A 157 0.76 -2.67 16.49
CA ILE A 157 1.81 -3.23 15.63
C ILE A 157 2.25 -2.18 14.63
N ASP A 158 3.54 -1.87 14.61
CA ASP A 158 4.18 -1.08 13.56
C ASP A 158 4.85 -2.04 12.58
N VAL A 159 4.24 -2.23 11.41
CA VAL A 159 4.68 -3.21 10.42
C VAL A 159 5.18 -2.54 9.16
N SER A 160 6.37 -2.92 8.70
CA SER A 160 6.87 -2.57 7.35
C SER A 160 6.95 -3.81 6.46
N GLY A 161 6.71 -3.62 5.16
CA GLY A 161 6.79 -4.70 4.20
C GLY A 161 6.77 -4.25 2.74
N HIS A 162 7.40 -5.07 1.89
CA HIS A 162 7.23 -4.98 0.44
C HIS A 162 5.91 -5.64 0.05
N CYS A 163 5.09 -4.88 -0.65
CA CYS A 163 3.79 -5.29 -1.14
C CYS A 163 3.79 -5.39 -2.66
N PHE A 164 2.82 -6.14 -3.18
CA PHE A 164 2.60 -6.30 -4.60
C PHE A 164 1.11 -6.18 -4.95
N ARG A 165 0.82 -5.48 -6.03
CA ARG A 165 -0.50 -5.49 -6.68
C ARG A 165 -0.32 -5.54 -8.19
N ARG A 166 -1.03 -6.43 -8.88
CA ARG A 166 -0.95 -6.55 -10.35
C ARG A 166 -1.69 -5.39 -11.03
N GLU A 167 -1.06 -4.23 -11.07
CA GLU A 167 -1.59 -3.00 -11.65
C GLU A 167 -0.61 -2.32 -12.61
N PRO A 168 -0.30 -2.93 -13.77
CA PRO A 168 0.58 -2.29 -14.75
C PRO A 168 0.03 -0.92 -15.16
N SER A 169 0.88 0.11 -15.06
CA SER A 169 0.49 1.49 -15.33
C SER A 169 1.68 2.36 -15.75
N ALA A 170 1.40 3.35 -16.60
CA ALA A 170 2.35 4.41 -16.92
C ALA A 170 2.48 5.46 -15.81
N ASP A 171 1.55 5.49 -14.86
CA ASP A 171 1.61 6.34 -13.68
C ASP A 171 2.73 5.83 -12.73
N PRO A 172 3.79 6.61 -12.45
CA PRO A 172 4.86 6.17 -11.57
C PRO A 172 4.40 5.94 -10.13
N ALA A 173 3.29 6.56 -9.69
CA ALA A 173 2.70 6.34 -8.37
C ALA A 173 1.80 5.10 -8.29
N ARG A 174 1.58 4.39 -9.41
CA ARG A 174 0.86 3.12 -9.49
C ARG A 174 1.81 1.97 -9.80
N MET A 175 2.74 1.74 -8.87
CA MET A 175 3.70 0.64 -8.93
C MET A 175 3.03 -0.71 -8.64
N GLN A 176 3.55 -1.76 -9.28
CA GLN A 176 3.19 -3.13 -8.97
C GLN A 176 3.91 -3.65 -7.73
N SER A 177 5.15 -3.23 -7.48
CA SER A 177 5.89 -3.53 -6.25
C SER A 177 6.26 -2.24 -5.53
N PHE A 178 5.93 -2.16 -4.24
CA PHE A 178 6.08 -0.94 -3.45
C PHE A 178 6.19 -1.30 -1.97
N ARG A 179 6.69 -0.39 -1.14
CA ARG A 179 6.75 -0.54 0.32
C ARG A 179 5.56 0.13 0.98
N MET A 180 5.06 -0.53 2.01
CA MET A 180 4.14 0.07 2.96
C MET A 180 4.70 -0.02 4.36
N ARG A 181 4.42 1.01 5.15
CA ARG A 181 4.51 0.98 6.60
C ARG A 181 3.13 1.22 7.18
N GLU A 182 2.65 0.29 7.99
CA GLU A 182 1.32 0.33 8.57
C GLU A 182 1.38 0.31 10.09
N ILE A 183 0.59 1.16 10.73
CA ILE A 183 0.34 1.09 12.17
C ILE A 183 -1.03 0.47 12.41
N VAL A 184 -1.03 -0.72 12.98
CA VAL A 184 -2.20 -1.60 13.13
C VAL A 184 -2.62 -1.62 14.60
N ARG A 185 -3.92 -1.47 14.83
CA ARG A 185 -4.58 -1.65 16.11
C ARG A 185 -5.49 -2.86 16.04
N VAL A 186 -5.38 -3.77 17.00
CA VAL A 186 -6.30 -4.91 17.17
C VAL A 186 -6.77 -4.97 18.63
N GLY A 187 -8.07 -5.02 18.86
CA GLY A 187 -8.66 -4.96 20.20
C GLY A 187 -10.18 -4.80 20.15
N SER A 188 -10.75 -3.98 21.05
CA SER A 188 -12.17 -3.66 20.98
C SER A 188 -12.51 -2.74 19.81
N ASP A 189 -13.78 -2.75 19.40
CA ASP A 189 -14.36 -1.85 18.40
C ASP A 189 -14.04 -0.37 18.71
N ARG A 190 -14.24 0.06 19.96
CA ARG A 190 -13.96 1.42 20.42
C ARG A 190 -12.50 1.78 20.24
N ALA A 191 -11.58 0.84 20.54
CA ALA A 191 -10.16 1.08 20.40
C ALA A 191 -9.72 1.16 18.93
N ALA A 192 -10.29 0.33 18.06
CA ALA A 192 -10.04 0.37 16.62
C ALA A 192 -10.54 1.68 15.99
N VAL A 193 -11.74 2.13 16.35
CA VAL A 193 -12.31 3.41 15.87
C VAL A 193 -11.49 4.61 16.36
N ALA A 194 -11.12 4.64 17.65
CA ALA A 194 -10.27 5.71 18.19
C ALA A 194 -8.89 5.75 17.50
N HIS A 195 -8.33 4.58 17.18
CA HIS A 195 -7.08 4.50 16.40
C HIS A 195 -7.24 5.12 15.01
N ARG A 196 -8.27 4.73 14.25
CA ARG A 196 -8.58 5.30 12.92
C ARG A 196 -8.65 6.83 12.98
N ASP A 197 -9.50 7.35 13.86
CA ASP A 197 -9.81 8.79 13.90
C ASP A 197 -8.58 9.62 14.26
N THR A 198 -7.78 9.15 15.22
CA THR A 198 -6.61 9.89 15.68
C THR A 198 -5.44 9.81 14.71
N TRP A 199 -5.26 8.69 14.01
CA TRP A 199 -4.17 8.53 13.03
C TRP A 199 -4.41 9.25 11.71
N VAL A 200 -5.65 9.39 11.25
CA VAL A 200 -5.96 10.21 10.06
C VAL A 200 -5.51 11.65 10.25
N ALA A 201 -5.73 12.23 11.44
CA ALA A 201 -5.28 13.57 11.74
C ALA A 201 -3.76 13.69 11.76
N ARG A 202 -3.09 12.83 12.56
CA ARG A 202 -1.63 12.83 12.69
C ARG A 202 -0.90 12.63 11.36
N ALA A 203 -1.40 11.73 10.53
CA ALA A 203 -0.79 11.45 9.23
C ALA A 203 -0.94 12.63 8.27
N ALA A 204 -2.07 13.32 8.29
CA ALA A 204 -2.24 14.53 7.49
C ALA A 204 -1.35 15.66 8.00
N ASP A 205 -1.18 15.83 9.31
CA ASP A 205 -0.29 16.83 9.90
C ASP A 205 1.17 16.54 9.52
N LEU A 206 1.63 15.30 9.73
CA LEU A 206 2.98 14.84 9.33
C LEU A 206 3.28 15.11 7.85
N LEU A 207 2.35 14.77 6.95
CA LEU A 207 2.52 14.99 5.51
C LEU A 207 2.47 16.47 5.14
N SER A 208 1.66 17.28 5.86
CA SER A 208 1.58 18.73 5.65
C SER A 208 2.85 19.44 6.13
N ASP A 209 3.49 18.95 7.20
CA ASP A 209 4.77 19.46 7.71
C ASP A 209 5.93 19.21 6.72
N LEU A 210 5.77 18.23 5.82
CA LEU A 210 6.65 18.02 4.66
C LEU A 210 6.30 18.92 3.46
N GLY A 211 5.36 19.84 3.61
CA GLY A 211 4.91 20.76 2.57
C GLY A 211 3.96 20.15 1.54
N LEU A 212 3.38 18.98 1.80
CA LEU A 212 2.43 18.36 0.87
C LEU A 212 1.01 18.93 1.04
N PRO A 213 0.29 19.30 -0.04
CA PRO A 213 -1.09 19.76 0.04
C PRO A 213 -2.07 18.59 0.20
N VAL A 214 -2.19 18.08 1.43
CA VAL A 214 -2.97 16.88 1.75
C VAL A 214 -4.47 17.17 1.83
N ARG A 215 -5.26 16.32 1.18
CA ARG A 215 -6.73 16.29 1.33
C ARG A 215 -7.20 14.97 1.91
N ARG A 216 -7.99 15.02 2.98
CA ARG A 216 -8.66 13.85 3.58
C ARG A 216 -9.93 13.56 2.79
N THR A 217 -10.13 12.33 2.33
CA THR A 217 -11.29 11.98 1.51
C THR A 217 -11.83 10.60 1.91
N PRO A 218 -13.13 10.47 2.24
CA PRO A 218 -13.77 9.16 2.35
C PRO A 218 -13.58 8.38 1.05
N ALA A 219 -13.21 7.12 1.16
CA ALA A 219 -12.82 6.32 -0.01
C ALA A 219 -13.40 4.92 0.06
N THR A 220 -13.23 4.17 -1.03
CA THR A 220 -13.56 2.75 -1.10
C THR A 220 -12.43 1.99 -1.77
N ASP A 221 -12.18 0.76 -1.32
CA ASP A 221 -11.27 -0.14 -2.00
C ASP A 221 -11.81 -0.58 -3.37
N PRO A 222 -10.92 -0.93 -4.32
CA PRO A 222 -11.31 -1.33 -5.68
C PRO A 222 -11.79 -2.79 -5.73
N PHE A 223 -12.82 -3.12 -4.95
CA PHE A 223 -13.38 -4.47 -4.87
C PHE A 223 -13.85 -4.98 -6.24
N PHE A 224 -13.65 -6.27 -6.50
CA PHE A 224 -13.88 -6.87 -7.81
C PHE A 224 -15.32 -7.39 -8.02
N GLY A 225 -15.79 -7.28 -9.26
CA GLY A 225 -17.03 -7.91 -9.70
C GLY A 225 -18.31 -7.34 -9.05
N ARG A 226 -19.40 -8.09 -9.17
CA ARG A 226 -20.73 -7.65 -8.68
C ARG A 226 -20.79 -7.61 -7.15
N ALA A 227 -20.22 -8.62 -6.48
CA ALA A 227 -20.13 -8.64 -5.02
C ALA A 227 -19.29 -7.47 -4.50
N GLY A 228 -18.20 -7.14 -5.19
CA GLY A 228 -17.36 -6.00 -4.84
C GLY A 228 -18.09 -4.66 -4.85
N ARG A 229 -19.05 -4.43 -5.76
CA ARG A 229 -19.88 -3.21 -5.73
C ARG A 229 -20.70 -3.07 -4.46
N MET A 230 -21.19 -4.18 -3.90
CA MET A 230 -21.92 -4.16 -2.62
C MET A 230 -20.97 -3.88 -1.45
N LEU A 231 -19.78 -4.49 -1.46
CA LEU A 231 -18.75 -4.22 -0.46
C LEU A 231 -18.31 -2.74 -0.46
N ALA A 232 -18.08 -2.16 -1.64
CA ALA A 232 -17.77 -0.74 -1.79
C ALA A 232 -18.90 0.16 -1.25
N ALA A 233 -20.16 -0.17 -1.56
CA ALA A 233 -21.31 0.58 -1.05
C ALA A 233 -21.39 0.53 0.49
N ASN A 234 -21.18 -0.63 1.10
CA ASN A 234 -21.14 -0.78 2.56
C ASN A 234 -19.97 0.01 3.17
N GLN A 235 -18.78 -0.12 2.60
CA GLN A 235 -17.59 0.59 3.05
C GLN A 235 -17.78 2.11 3.02
N SER A 236 -18.43 2.61 1.96
CA SER A 236 -18.78 4.02 1.82
C SER A 236 -19.87 4.45 2.81
N ALA A 237 -20.94 3.68 2.96
CA ALA A 237 -22.07 4.02 3.83
C ALA A 237 -21.67 4.12 5.31
N GLU A 238 -20.64 3.37 5.69
CA GLU A 238 -20.17 3.26 7.07
C GLU A 238 -18.84 3.99 7.32
N ASN A 239 -18.34 4.71 6.31
CA ASN A 239 -17.09 5.48 6.36
C ASN A 239 -15.90 4.67 6.92
N LEU A 240 -15.72 3.46 6.40
CA LEU A 240 -14.69 2.52 6.88
C LEU A 240 -13.30 2.83 6.34
N LYS A 241 -13.18 3.68 5.32
CA LYS A 241 -11.90 4.03 4.70
C LYS A 241 -11.79 5.54 4.46
N THR A 242 -10.64 6.09 4.80
CA THR A 242 -10.26 7.48 4.49
C THR A 242 -8.89 7.48 3.84
N GLU A 243 -8.74 8.15 2.72
CA GLU A 243 -7.48 8.35 2.01
C GLU A 243 -6.95 9.76 2.22
N LEU A 244 -5.62 9.88 2.26
CA LEU A 244 -4.89 11.14 2.23
C LEU A 244 -4.36 11.35 0.81
N LEU A 245 -4.99 12.26 0.08
CA LEU A 245 -4.72 12.54 -1.33
C LEU A 245 -3.76 13.72 -1.48
N VAL A 246 -2.78 13.58 -2.38
CA VAL A 246 -1.86 14.67 -2.78
C VAL A 246 -1.97 14.90 -4.29
N PRO A 247 -2.19 16.13 -4.78
CA PRO A 247 -2.21 16.45 -6.21
C PRO A 247 -0.80 16.40 -6.81
N MET A 248 -0.43 15.27 -7.43
CA MET A 248 0.88 15.12 -8.12
C MET A 248 0.87 15.62 -9.57
N TYR A 249 -0.31 15.72 -10.19
CA TYR A 249 -0.46 15.94 -11.63
C TYR A 249 -1.20 17.26 -11.94
N GLY A 250 -1.08 18.25 -11.06
CA GLY A 250 -1.83 19.52 -11.12
C GLY A 250 -3.10 19.50 -10.25
N GLU A 251 -3.61 20.69 -9.92
CA GLU A 251 -4.78 20.85 -9.04
C GLU A 251 -6.10 20.41 -9.68
N ASP A 252 -6.14 20.37 -11.01
CA ASP A 252 -7.28 19.91 -11.82
C ASP A 252 -7.32 18.39 -12.01
N ALA A 253 -6.26 17.68 -11.62
CA ALA A 253 -6.20 16.23 -11.64
C ALA A 253 -6.72 15.61 -10.32
N PRO A 254 -7.21 14.35 -10.35
CA PRO A 254 -7.42 13.58 -9.14
C PRO A 254 -6.15 13.51 -8.29
N GLY A 255 -6.31 13.63 -6.96
CA GLY A 255 -5.18 13.45 -6.05
C GLY A 255 -4.79 11.97 -5.95
N VAL A 256 -3.52 11.72 -5.67
CA VAL A 256 -2.98 10.38 -5.46
C VAL A 256 -3.00 10.05 -3.97
N ALA A 257 -3.58 8.91 -3.59
CA ALA A 257 -3.61 8.44 -2.21
C ALA A 257 -2.20 7.99 -1.74
N VAL A 258 -1.57 8.79 -0.89
CA VAL A 258 -0.23 8.52 -0.32
C VAL A 258 -0.31 7.80 1.02
N ALA A 259 -1.45 7.88 1.71
CA ALA A 259 -1.75 7.12 2.90
C ALA A 259 -3.25 6.81 2.97
N SER A 260 -3.63 5.78 3.73
CA SER A 260 -5.03 5.44 3.98
C SER A 260 -5.23 4.90 5.38
N SER A 261 -6.37 5.22 6.00
CA SER A 261 -6.84 4.57 7.21
C SER A 261 -8.02 3.68 6.89
N ASN A 262 -8.00 2.47 7.45
CA ASN A 262 -8.97 1.42 7.19
C ASN A 262 -9.48 0.88 8.54
N TYR A 263 -10.79 0.81 8.71
CA TYR A 263 -11.42 0.12 9.83
C TYR A 263 -12.07 -1.17 9.32
N HIS A 264 -11.51 -2.30 9.74
CA HIS A 264 -11.87 -3.62 9.22
C HIS A 264 -12.98 -4.30 10.01
N ARG A 265 -13.45 -3.67 11.10
CA ARG A 265 -14.33 -4.29 12.09
C ARG A 265 -13.71 -5.58 12.62
N ASP A 266 -14.54 -6.57 12.89
CA ASP A 266 -14.22 -7.93 13.33
C ASP A 266 -13.80 -8.88 12.21
N HIS A 267 -13.72 -8.43 10.94
CA HIS A 267 -13.35 -9.28 9.79
C HIS A 267 -12.10 -10.13 10.07
N PHE A 268 -10.98 -9.49 10.38
CA PHE A 268 -9.75 -10.22 10.68
C PHE A 268 -9.81 -10.96 12.03
N GLY A 269 -10.61 -10.50 12.98
CA GLY A 269 -10.80 -11.19 14.25
C GLY A 269 -11.49 -12.54 14.07
N MET A 270 -12.55 -12.58 13.26
CA MET A 270 -13.27 -13.80 12.91
C MET A 270 -12.42 -14.74 12.06
N HIS A 271 -11.73 -14.23 11.04
CA HIS A 271 -10.99 -15.07 10.09
C HIS A 271 -9.69 -15.67 10.67
N PHE A 272 -9.13 -15.08 11.73
CA PHE A 272 -7.89 -15.52 12.38
C PHE A 272 -8.05 -15.93 13.84
N ASP A 273 -9.28 -16.15 14.30
CA ASP A 273 -9.58 -16.59 15.67
C ASP A 273 -8.96 -15.67 16.74
N ILE A 274 -9.00 -14.36 16.49
CA ILE A 274 -8.46 -13.35 17.41
C ILE A 274 -9.61 -12.88 18.29
N THR A 275 -9.46 -13.03 19.61
CA THR A 275 -10.50 -12.69 20.58
C THR A 275 -10.00 -11.69 21.59
N THR A 276 -10.91 -10.87 22.12
CA THR A 276 -10.59 -10.01 23.28
C THR A 276 -10.73 -10.78 24.60
N VAL A 277 -10.39 -10.16 25.72
CA VAL A 277 -10.45 -10.79 27.05
C VAL A 277 -11.85 -11.24 27.48
N ASP A 278 -12.90 -10.70 26.85
CA ASP A 278 -14.30 -11.10 27.04
C ASP A 278 -14.75 -12.25 26.11
N GLY A 279 -13.86 -12.73 25.23
CA GLY A 279 -14.13 -13.80 24.27
C GLY A 279 -14.81 -13.34 22.96
N ALA A 280 -15.10 -12.04 22.80
CA ALA A 280 -15.64 -11.53 21.54
C ALA A 280 -14.57 -11.48 20.44
N PRO A 281 -14.93 -11.65 19.15
CA PRO A 281 -14.00 -11.40 18.04
C PRO A 281 -13.40 -10.00 18.11
N ALA A 282 -12.08 -9.91 17.95
CA ALA A 282 -11.38 -8.65 18.01
C ALA A 282 -11.64 -7.80 16.76
N HIS A 283 -11.81 -6.50 16.97
CA HIS A 283 -11.87 -5.52 15.89
C HIS A 283 -10.46 -5.03 15.54
N SER A 284 -10.27 -4.57 14.30
CA SER A 284 -9.00 -3.97 13.88
C SER A 284 -9.16 -2.73 13.01
N ALA A 285 -8.15 -1.86 13.07
CA ALA A 285 -7.98 -0.74 12.18
C ALA A 285 -6.49 -0.53 11.87
N CYS A 286 -6.16 -0.05 10.68
CA CYS A 286 -4.79 0.36 10.35
C CYS A 286 -4.75 1.78 9.76
N LEU A 287 -3.56 2.37 9.80
CA LEU A 287 -3.18 3.47 8.92
C LEU A 287 -1.92 3.02 8.18
N GLY A 288 -1.98 2.99 6.85
CA GLY A 288 -0.87 2.64 5.98
C GLY A 288 -0.31 3.84 5.22
N PHE A 289 1.01 3.98 5.23
CA PHE A 289 1.77 4.93 4.43
C PHE A 289 2.40 4.22 3.23
N GLY A 290 2.11 4.69 2.02
CA GLY A 290 2.76 4.21 0.79
C GLY A 290 4.08 4.95 0.59
N ILE A 291 5.20 4.29 0.86
CA ILE A 291 6.51 4.95 0.99
C ILE A 291 6.95 5.57 -0.34
N GLU A 292 6.86 4.83 -1.44
CA GLU A 292 7.18 5.34 -2.78
C GLU A 292 6.22 6.45 -3.19
N ARG A 293 4.93 6.35 -2.84
CA ARG A 293 3.96 7.41 -3.18
C ARG A 293 4.26 8.70 -2.44
N ILE A 294 4.68 8.64 -1.18
CA ILE A 294 5.10 9.83 -0.43
C ILE A 294 6.38 10.42 -1.05
N ALA A 295 7.37 9.59 -1.37
CA ALA A 295 8.59 10.06 -2.04
C ALA A 295 8.29 10.74 -3.39
N LEU A 296 7.43 10.14 -4.21
CA LEU A 296 6.98 10.72 -5.48
C LEU A 296 6.17 12.01 -5.27
N ALA A 297 5.34 12.09 -4.23
CA ALA A 297 4.63 13.32 -3.88
C ALA A 297 5.59 14.46 -3.55
N LEU A 298 6.65 14.17 -2.79
CA LEU A 298 7.67 15.15 -2.44
C LEU A 298 8.43 15.62 -3.68
N LEU A 299 8.80 14.72 -4.57
CA LEU A 299 9.46 15.07 -5.85
C LEU A 299 8.55 15.90 -6.76
N ALA A 300 7.26 15.55 -6.85
CA ALA A 300 6.29 16.31 -7.61
C ALA A 300 6.04 17.72 -7.02
N THR A 301 6.14 17.87 -5.70
CA THR A 301 5.86 19.13 -5.00
C THR A 301 7.07 20.06 -4.95
N HIS A 302 8.26 19.51 -4.66
CA HIS A 302 9.48 20.29 -4.37
C HIS A 302 10.52 20.24 -5.49
N GLY A 303 10.27 19.46 -6.54
CA GLY A 303 11.19 19.24 -7.66
C GLY A 303 12.08 18.01 -7.48
N LEU A 304 12.75 17.60 -8.56
CA LEU A 304 13.53 16.36 -8.61
C LEU A 304 14.88 16.45 -7.88
N ASP A 305 15.41 17.66 -7.67
CA ASP A 305 16.65 17.89 -6.94
C ASP A 305 16.38 18.15 -5.45
N ARG A 306 16.55 17.11 -4.62
CA ARG A 306 16.36 17.20 -3.17
C ARG A 306 17.26 18.25 -2.51
N ALA A 307 18.44 18.54 -3.06
CA ALA A 307 19.33 19.55 -2.49
C ALA A 307 18.74 20.97 -2.57
N ALA A 308 17.82 21.21 -3.50
CA ALA A 308 17.14 22.49 -3.69
C ALA A 308 15.84 22.62 -2.86
N TRP A 309 15.42 21.58 -2.12
CA TRP A 309 14.19 21.62 -1.33
C TRP A 309 14.28 22.59 -0.14
N PRO A 310 13.14 23.05 0.41
CA PRO A 310 13.14 23.86 1.61
C PRO A 310 13.89 23.18 2.77
N GLY A 311 14.75 23.94 3.46
CA GLY A 311 15.58 23.41 4.55
C GLY A 311 14.76 22.77 5.68
N SER A 312 13.54 23.24 5.93
CA SER A 312 12.61 22.66 6.91
C SER A 312 12.11 21.25 6.52
N VAL A 313 12.02 20.95 5.23
CA VAL A 313 11.64 19.62 4.73
C VAL A 313 12.85 18.69 4.83
N ASN A 314 14.03 19.14 4.36
CA ASN A 314 15.26 18.36 4.46
C ASN A 314 15.72 18.12 5.92
N ALA A 315 15.37 18.97 6.87
CA ALA A 315 15.70 18.73 8.28
C ALA A 315 14.89 17.56 8.90
N GLN A 316 13.77 17.18 8.29
CA GLN A 316 12.91 16.08 8.76
C GLN A 316 13.25 14.73 8.12
N LEU A 317 13.96 14.73 6.99
CA LEU A 317 14.27 13.58 6.15
C LEU A 317 15.77 13.31 6.11
#